data_AF-I1E2D3-F1
#
_entry.id   AF-I1E2D3-F1
#
_cell.length_a   1.000
_cell.length_b   1.000
_cell.length_c   1.000
_cell.angle_alpha   90.00
_cell.angle_beta   90.00
_cell.angle_gamma   90.00
#
_symmetry.space_group_name_H-M   'P 1'
#
loop_
_entity.id
_entity.type
_entity.pdbx_description
1 polymer ?
#
loop_
_entity_poly.entity_id
_entity_poly.type
_entity_poly.pdbx_seq_one_letter_code
_entity_poly.pdbx_strand_id
1 'polypeptide(L)'
;MISNPKSALNKRVTVNGYFVSSGDSWLYLTSEHANVRDTLSAVNILDDTETGELNDTECNNGWVKIHGYYLAVFNKERREVQGRLIVDRMFSHAKGKYCWERKKAFPVEMLN
;
A
#
# COMPACT_ATOMS: atom_id res chain seq x y z
N MET A 1 -16.63 2.58 0.36
CA MET A 1 -15.33 3.14 -0.07
C MET A 1 -14.42 1.97 -0.40
N ILE A 2 -13.88 1.87 -1.63
CA ILE A 2 -13.10 0.71 -2.10
C ILE A 2 -11.70 0.69 -1.45
N SER A 3 -11.21 1.83 -0.98
CA SER A 3 -9.88 2.04 -0.38
C SER A 3 -9.65 1.42 1.00
N ASN A 4 -10.71 1.07 1.73
CA ASN A 4 -10.63 0.45 3.06
C ASN A 4 -11.69 -0.67 3.22
N PRO A 5 -11.51 -1.82 2.55
CA PRO A 5 -12.46 -2.91 2.65
C PRO A 5 -12.33 -3.57 4.02
N LYS A 6 -13.27 -3.26 4.94
CA LYS A 6 -13.33 -3.87 6.30
C LYS A 6 -13.27 -5.40 6.27
N SER A 7 -13.80 -6.03 5.22
CA SER A 7 -13.79 -7.49 5.00
C SER A 7 -12.40 -8.08 4.67
N ALA A 8 -11.47 -7.24 4.24
CA ALA A 8 -10.10 -7.58 3.90
C ALA A 8 -9.10 -7.16 5.00
N LEU A 9 -9.58 -6.51 6.07
CA LEU A 9 -8.75 -6.27 7.23
C LEU A 9 -8.23 -7.59 7.76
N ASN A 10 -7.00 -7.51 8.21
CA ASN A 10 -6.24 -8.59 8.74
C ASN A 10 -6.06 -9.81 7.80
N LYS A 11 -6.05 -9.59 6.49
CA LYS A 11 -5.86 -10.64 5.47
C LYS A 11 -4.78 -10.28 4.46
N ARG A 12 -4.15 -11.31 3.91
CA ARG A 12 -3.28 -11.18 2.74
C ARG A 12 -4.13 -10.82 1.52
N VAL A 13 -3.65 -9.86 0.73
CA VAL A 13 -4.33 -9.34 -0.45
C VAL A 13 -3.37 -9.23 -1.62
N THR A 14 -3.95 -9.21 -2.82
CA THR A 14 -3.28 -8.78 -4.04
C THR A 14 -4.08 -7.65 -4.65
N VAL A 15 -3.46 -6.48 -4.83
CA VAL A 15 -4.13 -5.26 -5.31
C VAL A 15 -3.34 -4.69 -6.47
N ASN A 16 -4.04 -4.26 -7.52
CA ASN A 16 -3.44 -3.52 -8.62
C ASN A 16 -3.77 -2.04 -8.47
N GLY A 17 -2.82 -1.17 -8.79
CA GLY A 17 -3.03 0.28 -8.72
C GLY A 17 -1.83 1.06 -9.22
N TYR A 18 -2.01 2.37 -9.32
CA TYR A 18 -0.93 3.32 -9.59
C TYR A 18 -0.29 3.72 -8.26
N PHE A 19 0.99 3.35 -8.09
CA PHE A 19 1.74 3.59 -6.88
C PHE A 19 2.48 4.91 -6.96
N VAL A 20 2.34 5.72 -5.92
CA VAL A 20 3.08 6.97 -5.73
C VAL A 20 3.57 6.99 -4.30
N SER A 21 4.86 7.24 -4.15
CA SER A 21 5.47 7.58 -2.87
C SER A 21 6.18 8.92 -2.93
N SER A 22 5.84 9.80 -2.00
CA SER A 22 6.38 11.16 -1.89
C SER A 22 6.27 11.62 -0.43
N GLY A 23 6.97 10.92 0.47
CA GLY A 23 6.84 11.05 1.91
C GLY A 23 5.90 9.97 2.45
N ASP A 24 4.61 10.10 2.15
CA ASP A 24 3.63 9.01 2.31
C ASP A 24 3.49 8.19 1.02
N SER A 25 3.17 6.91 1.20
CA SER A 25 2.93 5.96 0.11
C SER A 25 1.44 5.73 -0.11
N TRP A 26 1.00 5.81 -1.36
CA TRP A 26 -0.40 5.66 -1.75
C TRP A 26 -0.54 4.80 -3.00
N LEU A 27 -1.62 4.01 -3.04
CA LEU A 27 -2.01 3.22 -4.21
C LEU A 27 -3.37 3.69 -4.71
N TYR A 28 -3.38 4.32 -5.88
CA TYR A 28 -4.58 4.81 -6.54
C TYR A 28 -5.16 3.72 -7.45
N LEU A 29 -6.46 3.48 -7.35
CA LEU A 29 -7.11 2.41 -8.12
C LEU A 29 -7.53 2.84 -9.53
N THR A 30 -7.48 4.14 -9.82
CA THR A 30 -7.81 4.74 -11.13
C THR A 30 -6.76 5.77 -11.53
N SER A 31 -6.55 5.96 -12.83
CA SER A 31 -5.65 6.99 -13.35
C SER A 31 -6.11 8.41 -12.97
N GLU A 32 -7.43 8.63 -12.90
CA GLU A 32 -8.02 9.91 -12.53
C GLU A 32 -7.62 10.31 -11.10
N HIS A 33 -7.83 9.43 -10.12
CA HIS A 33 -7.46 9.70 -8.73
C HIS A 33 -5.94 9.86 -8.57
N ALA A 34 -5.14 9.13 -9.36
CA ALA A 34 -3.70 9.27 -9.37
C ALA A 34 -3.25 10.67 -9.86
N ASN A 35 -3.87 11.18 -10.92
CA ASN A 35 -3.52 12.48 -11.51
C ASN A 35 -3.79 13.66 -10.56
N VAL A 36 -4.91 13.61 -9.83
CA VAL A 36 -5.29 14.67 -8.87
C VAL A 36 -4.83 14.40 -7.44
N ARG A 37 -4.15 13.26 -7.22
CA ARG A 37 -3.69 12.80 -5.89
C ARG A 37 -4.81 12.78 -4.85
N ASP A 38 -5.98 12.25 -5.20
CA ASP A 38 -7.09 12.08 -4.26
C ASP A 38 -6.80 10.95 -3.25
N THR A 39 -6.22 11.32 -2.12
CA THR A 39 -5.84 10.38 -1.06
C THR A 39 -7.04 9.78 -0.33
N LEU A 40 -8.23 10.40 -0.38
CA LEU A 40 -9.44 9.85 0.24
C LEU A 40 -9.94 8.59 -0.50
N SER A 41 -9.72 8.55 -1.80
CA SER A 41 -10.08 7.41 -2.67
C SER A 41 -8.92 6.45 -2.92
N ALA A 42 -7.75 6.68 -2.31
CA ALA A 42 -6.57 5.86 -2.45
C ALA A 42 -6.38 4.90 -1.27
N VAL A 43 -5.70 3.79 -1.51
CA VAL A 43 -5.24 2.90 -0.44
C VAL A 43 -3.99 3.51 0.17
N ASN A 44 -4.04 3.79 1.48
CA ASN A 44 -2.85 4.21 2.21
C ASN A 44 -1.91 3.02 2.42
N ILE A 45 -0.66 3.17 2.04
CA ILE A 45 0.39 2.20 2.30
C ILE A 45 1.15 2.63 3.56
N LEU A 46 1.37 1.67 4.46
CA LEU A 46 2.28 1.83 5.58
C LEU A 46 3.65 1.31 5.14
N ASP A 47 4.60 2.23 4.99
CA ASP A 47 6.01 1.84 4.95
C ASP A 47 6.48 1.58 6.37
N ASP A 48 6.63 0.30 6.69
CA ASP A 48 7.14 -0.23 7.96
C ASP A 48 8.59 -0.69 7.84
N THR A 49 9.30 -0.33 6.77
CA THR A 49 10.74 -0.57 6.65
C THR A 49 11.52 0.40 7.52
N GLU A 50 12.71 -0.02 7.98
CA GLU A 50 13.57 0.79 8.87
C GLU A 50 14.04 2.11 8.20
N THR A 51 14.11 2.14 6.88
CA THR A 51 14.74 3.23 6.10
C THR A 51 13.81 3.92 5.11
N GLY A 52 12.54 3.54 5.03
CA GLY A 52 11.61 4.13 4.06
C GLY A 52 11.83 3.64 2.61
N GLU A 53 12.21 2.37 2.44
CA GLU A 53 12.64 1.81 1.15
C GLU A 53 11.56 1.87 0.06
N LEU A 54 10.28 2.05 0.41
CA LEU A 54 9.20 2.20 -0.57
C LEU A 54 9.20 3.58 -1.24
N ASN A 55 9.87 4.58 -0.66
CA ASN A 55 9.93 5.92 -1.25
C ASN A 55 10.88 5.95 -2.46
N ASP A 56 12.00 5.24 -2.35
CA ASP A 56 13.08 5.21 -3.34
C ASP A 56 12.99 4.03 -4.31
N THR A 57 11.90 3.28 -4.25
CA THR A 57 11.73 2.12 -5.12
C THR A 57 11.57 2.51 -6.59
N GLU A 58 12.16 1.69 -7.45
CA GLU A 58 11.93 1.66 -8.89
C GLU A 58 10.45 1.48 -9.31
N CYS A 59 9.57 1.09 -8.38
CA CYS A 59 8.13 0.98 -8.60
C CYS A 59 7.39 2.32 -8.55
N ASN A 60 8.02 3.37 -8.01
CA ASN A 60 7.39 4.67 -7.78
C ASN A 60 6.93 5.32 -9.10
N ASN A 61 5.79 6.01 -9.06
CA ASN A 61 5.14 6.65 -10.20
C ASN A 61 4.80 5.66 -11.32
N GLY A 62 4.13 4.56 -10.99
CA GLY A 62 3.78 3.55 -11.98
C GLY A 62 2.67 2.59 -11.58
N TRP A 63 2.10 1.93 -12.58
CA TRP A 63 1.15 0.84 -12.37
C TRP A 63 1.86 -0.40 -11.84
N VAL A 64 1.39 -0.89 -10.70
CA VAL A 64 1.96 -2.02 -9.99
C VAL A 64 0.90 -3.05 -9.61
N LYS A 65 1.36 -4.27 -9.37
CA LYS A 65 0.64 -5.29 -8.60
C LYS A 65 1.35 -5.44 -7.26
N ILE A 66 0.63 -5.19 -6.18
CA ILE A 66 1.10 -5.32 -4.81
C ILE A 66 0.58 -6.62 -4.21
N HIS A 67 1.48 -7.39 -3.61
CA HIS A 67 1.12 -8.43 -2.65
C HIS A 67 1.44 -7.92 -1.25
N GLY A 68 0.50 -8.09 -0.32
CA GLY A 68 0.65 -7.53 1.01
C GLY A 68 -0.51 -7.88 1.94
N TYR A 69 -0.71 -7.05 2.96
CA TYR A 69 -1.68 -7.28 4.03
C TYR A 69 -2.29 -5.98 4.52
N TYR A 70 -3.61 -5.95 4.77
CA TYR A 70 -4.25 -4.79 5.39
C TYR A 70 -4.19 -4.87 6.92
N LEU A 71 -3.39 -4.01 7.53
CA LEU A 71 -3.35 -3.83 8.97
C LEU A 71 -4.44 -2.86 9.42
N ALA A 72 -5.27 -3.28 10.37
CA ALA A 72 -6.20 -2.39 11.04
C ALA A 72 -5.44 -1.43 11.96
N VAL A 73 -5.50 -0.13 11.68
CA VAL A 73 -4.87 0.94 12.47
C VAL A 73 -5.93 1.91 12.96
N PHE A 74 -5.87 2.30 14.23
CA PHE A 74 -6.79 3.29 14.77
C PHE A 74 -6.33 4.72 14.39
N ASN A 75 -7.14 5.42 13.61
CA ASN A 75 -6.96 6.83 13.31
C ASN A 75 -7.52 7.68 14.47
N LYS A 76 -6.64 8.32 15.24
CA LYS A 76 -7.04 9.11 16.43
C LYS A 76 -7.86 10.35 16.08
N GLU A 77 -7.57 10.99 14.95
CA GLU A 77 -8.24 12.24 14.55
C GLU A 77 -9.68 11.98 14.13
N ARG A 78 -9.90 10.93 13.34
CA ARG A 78 -11.24 10.53 12.86
C ARG A 78 -11.97 9.58 13.80
N ARG A 79 -11.29 9.08 14.84
CA ARG A 79 -11.79 8.08 15.80
C ARG A 79 -12.35 6.84 15.12
N GLU A 80 -11.68 6.36 14.09
CA GLU A 80 -12.10 5.19 13.30
C GLU A 80 -10.95 4.23 13.02
N VAL A 81 -11.28 2.96 12.79
CA VAL A 81 -10.32 1.96 12.32
C VAL A 81 -10.18 2.06 10.80
N GLN A 82 -8.95 2.31 10.35
CA GLN A 82 -8.58 2.33 8.94
C GLN A 82 -7.61 1.20 8.60
N GLY A 83 -7.82 0.55 7.46
CA GLY A 83 -6.86 -0.40 6.91
C GLY A 83 -5.69 0.33 6.26
N ARG A 84 -4.47 0.07 6.70
CA ARG A 84 -3.24 0.46 5.99
C ARG A 84 -2.63 -0.77 5.32
N LEU A 85 -2.27 -0.66 4.06
CA LEU A 85 -1.66 -1.75 3.31
C LEU A 85 -0.16 -1.83 3.64
N ILE A 86 0.27 -2.98 4.12
CA ILE A 86 1.67 -3.34 4.31
C ILE A 86 2.10 -4.16 3.11
N VAL A 87 3.23 -3.82 2.52
CA VAL A 87 3.71 -4.40 1.25
C VAL A 87 4.69 -5.54 1.54
N ASP A 88 4.49 -6.70 0.92
CA ASP A 88 5.47 -7.80 0.89
C ASP A 88 6.32 -7.73 -0.37
N ARG A 89 5.71 -7.48 -1.52
CA ARG A 89 6.39 -7.33 -2.81
C ARG A 89 5.57 -6.56 -3.83
N MET A 90 6.25 -5.94 -4.78
CA MET A 90 5.67 -5.12 -5.83
C MET A 90 6.19 -5.52 -7.20
N PHE A 91 5.26 -5.79 -8.12
CA PHE A 91 5.55 -6.06 -9.53
C PHE A 91 5.21 -4.84 -10.37
N SER A 92 6.17 -4.33 -11.14
CA SER A 92 5.93 -3.24 -12.09
C SER A 92 5.35 -3.80 -13.38
N HIS A 93 4.16 -3.32 -13.76
CA HIS A 93 3.54 -3.70 -15.04
C HIS A 93 4.34 -3.17 -16.23
N ALA A 94 4.94 -1.98 -16.10
CA ALA A 94 5.74 -1.38 -17.16
C ALA A 94 7.05 -2.14 -17.42
N LYS A 95 7.70 -2.63 -16.37
CA LYS A 95 9.00 -3.34 -16.47
C LYS A 95 8.87 -4.86 -16.58
N GLY A 96 7.69 -5.41 -16.31
CA GLY A 96 7.45 -6.86 -16.33
C GLY A 96 8.23 -7.64 -15.27
N LYS A 97 8.65 -7.00 -14.17
CA LYS A 97 9.44 -7.64 -13.10
C LYS A 97 9.07 -7.10 -11.72
N TYR A 98 9.44 -7.86 -10.68
CA TYR A 98 9.45 -7.35 -9.32
C TYR A 98 10.46 -6.22 -9.20
N CYS A 99 10.01 -5.07 -8.69
CA CYS A 99 10.81 -3.87 -8.52
C CYS A 99 11.07 -3.54 -7.04
N TRP A 100 10.41 -4.26 -6.13
CA TRP A 100 10.66 -4.20 -4.70
C TRP A 100 10.15 -5.47 -4.01
N GLU A 101 10.92 -5.98 -3.06
CA GLU A 101 10.52 -7.07 -2.17
C GLU A 101 11.05 -6.79 -0.76
N ARG A 102 10.22 -7.10 0.23
CA ARG A 102 10.55 -6.98 1.66
C ARG A 102 11.68 -7.93 2.03
N LYS A 103 12.71 -7.41 2.70
CA LYS A 103 13.87 -8.21 3.16
C LYS A 103 13.61 -9.00 4.45
N LYS A 104 12.77 -8.47 5.35
CA LYS A 104 12.43 -9.08 6.65
C LYS A 104 10.93 -9.31 6.74
N ALA A 105 10.49 -10.52 7.04
CA ALA A 105 9.07 -10.86 7.12
C ALA A 105 8.30 -9.95 8.10
N PHE A 106 7.04 -9.63 7.77
CA PHE A 106 6.16 -8.94 8.71
C PHE A 106 5.79 -9.87 9.87
N PRO A 107 5.96 -9.45 11.14
CA PRO A 107 5.66 -10.29 12.29
C PRO A 107 4.16 -10.60 12.37
N VAL A 108 3.84 -11.88 12.24
CA VAL A 108 2.45 -12.40 12.20
C VAL A 108 1.70 -12.16 13.52
N GLU A 109 2.43 -11.95 14.61
CA GLU A 109 1.87 -11.62 15.94
C GLU A 109 1.11 -10.29 15.94
N MET A 110 1.39 -9.39 15.00
CA MET A 110 0.69 -8.11 14.84
C MET A 110 -0.66 -8.24 14.08
N LEU A 111 -1.04 -9.46 13.67
CA LEU A 111 -2.26 -9.73 12.88
C LEU A 111 -3.46 -10.17 13.73
N ASN A 112 -3.25 -10.43 15.03
CA ASN A 112 -4.23 -11.01 15.96
C ASN A 112 -4.88 -9.97 16.87
#